data_AF-A0A7L6CGL7-F1
#
_entry.id   AF-A0A7L6CGL7-F1
#
_cell.length_a   1.000
_cell.length_b   1.000
_cell.length_c   1.000
_cell.angle_alpha   90.00
_cell.angle_beta   90.00
_cell.angle_gamma   90.00
#
_symmetry.space_group_name_H-M   'P 1'
#
loop_
_entity.id
_entity.type
_entity.pdbx_description
1 polymer ?
#
loop_
_entity_poly.entity_id
_entity_poly.type
_entity_poly.pdbx_seq_one_letter_code
_entity_poly.pdbx_strand_id
1 'polypeptide(L)'
;MFGIFPDDNPMNIDGELVLPASIVIDEFTEKMNIPLTYWSIEDYKLSWLRSLEEGLITKKHATLAVSMYESKSVNFIFTWLLYFQGDKVFIQNKILFLDECDGFTAIRINDFVEPRSIYTEDGIKISEWITDLDSVIDFYKALRQWKTSR
;
A
#
# COMPACT_ATOMS: atom_id res chain seq x y z
N MET A 1 -5.68 4.55 14.55
CA MET A 1 -4.60 5.23 13.78
C MET A 1 -4.21 4.33 12.62
N PHE A 2 -4.08 4.89 11.43
CA PHE A 2 -3.61 4.18 10.26
C PHE A 2 -2.45 4.93 9.60
N GLY A 3 -1.47 4.22 9.04
CA GLY A 3 -0.47 4.83 8.17
C GLY A 3 0.77 3.96 7.93
N ILE A 4 1.59 4.40 6.98
CA ILE A 4 2.93 3.86 6.73
C ILE A 4 3.95 4.91 7.12
N PHE A 5 4.89 4.52 7.98
CA PHE A 5 5.89 5.40 8.60
C PHE A 5 7.29 4.89 8.27
N PRO A 6 7.92 5.42 7.21
CA PRO A 6 9.33 5.15 6.92
C PRO A 6 10.24 5.84 7.94
N ASP A 7 11.33 5.19 8.28
CA ASP A 7 12.43 5.75 9.06
C ASP A 7 13.24 6.76 8.20
N ASP A 8 14.22 7.42 8.82
CA ASP A 8 15.04 8.45 8.16
C ASP A 8 16.29 7.90 7.45
N ASN A 9 16.73 6.69 7.81
CA ASN A 9 18.03 6.16 7.39
C ASN A 9 17.87 4.94 6.47
N PRO A 10 18.17 5.07 5.17
CA PRO A 10 18.28 3.92 4.28
C PRO A 10 19.36 2.94 4.74
N MET A 11 19.12 1.66 4.53
CA MET A 11 20.04 0.57 4.85
C MET A 11 20.25 -0.33 3.64
N ASN A 12 21.41 -0.97 3.57
CA ASN A 12 21.62 -2.07 2.64
C ASN A 12 21.26 -3.39 3.34
N ILE A 13 20.26 -4.10 2.83
CA ILE A 13 19.83 -5.41 3.33
C ILE A 13 19.88 -6.37 2.15
N ASP A 14 20.64 -7.46 2.31
CA ASP A 14 20.81 -8.51 1.28
C ASP A 14 21.21 -7.99 -0.11
N GLY A 15 21.99 -6.90 -0.16
CA GLY A 15 22.46 -6.28 -1.40
C GLY A 15 21.51 -5.23 -1.98
N GLU A 16 20.34 -5.02 -1.37
CA GLU A 16 19.34 -4.04 -1.79
C GLU A 16 19.33 -2.80 -0.89
N LEU A 17 19.25 -1.61 -1.50
CA LEU A 17 19.02 -0.37 -0.76
C LEU A 17 17.54 -0.25 -0.40
N VAL A 18 17.24 -0.26 0.89
CA VAL A 18 15.88 -0.20 1.42
C VAL A 18 15.73 0.89 2.48
N LEU A 19 14.51 1.36 2.68
CA LEU A 19 14.12 2.21 3.80
C LEU A 19 13.29 1.39 4.79
N PRO A 20 13.79 1.13 6.00
CA PRO A 20 12.98 0.55 7.06
C PRO A 20 11.72 1.38 7.29
N ALA A 21 10.59 0.71 7.48
CA ALA A 21 9.31 1.34 7.72
C ALA A 21 8.43 0.47 8.60
N SER A 22 7.39 1.07 9.18
CA SER A 22 6.32 0.33 9.85
C SER A 22 4.97 0.72 9.27
N ILE A 23 4.11 -0.26 9.03
CA ILE A 23 2.68 -0.02 8.87
C ILE A 23 2.02 -0.13 10.23
N VAL A 24 1.15 0.82 10.55
CA VAL A 24 0.36 0.82 11.79
C VAL A 24 -1.12 0.75 11.41
N ILE A 25 -1.83 -0.19 12.03
CA ILE A 25 -3.27 -0.41 11.89
C ILE A 25 -3.83 -0.59 13.31
N ASP A 26 -4.20 0.53 13.93
CA ASP A 26 -4.55 0.59 15.35
C ASP A 26 -3.46 -0.04 16.23
N GLU A 27 -3.79 -1.10 16.97
CA GLU A 27 -2.86 -1.82 17.86
C GLU A 27 -1.89 -2.74 17.09
N PHE A 28 -2.17 -3.01 15.82
CA PHE A 28 -1.30 -3.83 14.98
C PHE A 28 -0.18 -2.98 14.37
N THR A 29 1.05 -3.49 14.43
CA THR A 29 2.20 -2.88 13.78
C THR A 29 3.06 -3.96 13.15
N GLU A 30 3.43 -3.76 11.89
CA GLU A 30 4.34 -4.65 11.17
C GLU A 30 5.50 -3.84 10.57
N LYS A 31 6.72 -4.35 10.76
CA LYS A 31 7.92 -3.79 10.16
C LYS A 31 8.10 -4.30 8.74
N MET A 32 8.55 -3.44 7.85
CA MET A 32 8.85 -3.76 6.47
C MET A 32 10.07 -2.96 5.98
N ASN A 33 10.64 -3.39 4.86
CA ASN A 33 11.74 -2.73 4.19
C ASN A 33 11.25 -2.27 2.82
N ILE A 34 11.14 -0.96 2.61
CA ILE A 34 10.67 -0.38 1.35
C ILE A 34 11.87 -0.25 0.41
N PRO A 35 11.93 -0.98 -0.71
CA PRO A 35 13.05 -0.91 -1.65
C PRO A 35 13.11 0.46 -2.33
N LEU A 36 14.31 1.04 -2.37
CA LEU A 36 14.61 2.36 -2.94
C LEU A 36 15.37 2.29 -4.27
N THR A 37 15.49 1.10 -4.86
CA THR A 37 16.27 0.86 -6.07
C THR A 37 15.63 1.43 -7.34
N TYR A 38 14.30 1.55 -7.34
CA TYR A 38 13.53 2.12 -8.46
C TYR A 38 12.72 3.36 -8.06
N TRP A 39 11.91 3.23 -7.00
CA TRP A 39 11.15 4.35 -6.45
C TRP A 39 11.88 4.99 -5.28
N SER A 40 11.90 6.32 -5.26
CA SER A 40 12.22 7.08 -4.05
C SER A 40 11.05 7.00 -3.06
N ILE A 41 11.28 7.35 -1.79
CA ILE A 41 10.17 7.36 -0.81
C ILE A 41 9.09 8.38 -1.18
N GLU A 42 9.47 9.43 -1.90
CA GLU A 42 8.56 10.39 -2.49
C GLU A 42 7.60 9.76 -3.50
N ASP A 43 8.10 8.88 -4.37
CA ASP A 43 7.30 8.19 -5.38
C ASP A 43 6.25 7.29 -4.73
N TYR A 44 6.65 6.56 -3.68
CA TYR A 44 5.72 5.77 -2.85
C TYR A 44 4.64 6.66 -2.24
N LYS A 45 5.02 7.75 -1.57
CA LYS A 45 4.05 8.68 -0.94
C LYS A 45 3.09 9.30 -1.96
N LEU A 46 3.57 9.63 -3.16
CA LEU A 46 2.73 10.14 -4.26
C LEU A 46 1.78 9.06 -4.79
N SER A 47 2.25 7.82 -4.93
CA SER A 47 1.42 6.67 -5.31
C SER A 47 0.32 6.40 -4.28
N TRP A 48 0.67 6.34 -2.99
CA TRP A 48 -0.27 6.17 -1.88
C TRP A 48 -1.31 7.28 -1.85
N LEU A 49 -0.88 8.54 -1.96
CA LEU A 49 -1.78 9.68 -1.97
C LEU A 49 -2.82 9.57 -3.09
N ARG A 50 -2.38 9.25 -4.31
CA ARG A 50 -3.27 9.09 -5.46
C ARG A 50 -4.22 7.91 -5.27
N SER A 51 -3.70 6.78 -4.82
CA SER A 51 -4.49 5.57 -4.64
C SER A 51 -5.57 5.76 -3.56
N LEU A 52 -5.22 6.41 -2.44
CA LEU A 52 -6.16 6.79 -1.38
C LEU A 52 -7.21 7.79 -1.89
N GLU A 53 -6.80 8.80 -2.65
CA GLU A 53 -7.72 9.79 -3.22
C GLU A 53 -8.81 9.11 -4.07
N GLU A 54 -8.40 8.26 -5.00
CA GLU A 54 -9.32 7.50 -5.84
C GLU A 54 -10.20 6.55 -5.02
N GLY A 55 -9.62 5.82 -4.07
CA GLY A 55 -10.34 4.86 -3.23
C GLY A 55 -11.39 5.53 -2.34
N LEU A 56 -11.07 6.68 -1.76
CA LEU A 56 -11.99 7.48 -0.93
C LEU A 56 -13.12 8.09 -1.76
N ILE A 57 -12.83 8.58 -2.98
CA ILE A 57 -13.85 9.13 -3.90
C ILE A 57 -14.82 8.04 -4.35
N THR A 58 -14.29 6.89 -4.78
CA THR A 58 -15.08 5.77 -5.31
C THR A 58 -15.73 4.93 -4.21
N LYS A 59 -15.23 5.03 -2.97
CA LYS A 59 -15.60 4.20 -1.81
C LYS A 59 -15.45 2.70 -2.08
N LYS A 60 -14.48 2.33 -2.91
CA LYS A 60 -14.19 0.92 -3.25
C LYS A 60 -12.97 0.43 -2.49
N HIS A 61 -11.78 0.74 -3.00
CA HIS A 61 -10.52 0.31 -2.41
C HIS A 61 -9.36 1.22 -2.78
N ALA A 62 -8.29 1.13 -2.00
CA ALA A 62 -6.99 1.74 -2.27
C ALA A 62 -5.89 0.69 -2.09
N THR A 63 -4.81 0.80 -2.86
CA THR A 63 -3.70 -0.14 -2.92
C THR A 63 -2.40 0.60 -2.65
N LEU A 64 -1.79 0.32 -1.51
CA LEU A 64 -0.53 0.94 -1.09
C LEU A 64 0.63 -0.02 -1.39
N ALA A 65 1.32 0.19 -2.51
CA ALA A 65 2.53 -0.56 -2.81
C ALA A 65 3.61 -0.26 -1.77
N VAL A 66 4.24 -1.29 -1.21
CA VAL A 66 5.39 -1.17 -0.30
C VAL A 66 6.67 -1.78 -0.87
N SER A 67 6.59 -2.23 -2.12
CA SER A 67 7.72 -2.54 -2.97
C SER A 67 7.41 -2.14 -4.41
N MET A 68 8.39 -1.63 -5.15
CA MET A 68 8.26 -1.31 -6.56
C MET A 68 9.62 -1.39 -7.25
N TYR A 69 9.61 -1.86 -8.49
CA TYR A 69 10.78 -2.15 -9.29
C TYR A 69 10.53 -1.80 -10.76
N GLU A 70 11.58 -1.82 -11.57
CA GLU A 70 11.43 -1.67 -13.01
C GLU A 70 10.60 -2.82 -13.58
N SER A 71 9.50 -2.51 -14.28
CA SER A 71 8.44 -3.46 -14.65
C SER A 71 8.87 -4.67 -15.49
N LYS A 72 10.03 -4.62 -16.15
CA LYS A 72 10.59 -5.76 -16.90
C LYS A 72 11.41 -6.72 -16.04
N SER A 73 11.67 -6.37 -14.79
CA SER A 73 12.60 -7.07 -13.91
C SER A 73 11.95 -7.82 -12.76
N VAL A 74 10.62 -7.70 -12.58
CA VAL A 74 9.93 -8.19 -11.38
C VAL A 74 8.61 -8.89 -11.68
N ASN A 75 8.42 -10.02 -11.00
CA ASN A 75 7.25 -10.87 -11.13
C ASN A 75 6.11 -10.46 -10.19
N PHE A 76 6.41 -9.82 -9.05
CA PHE A 76 5.38 -9.43 -8.08
C PHE A 76 5.80 -8.26 -7.20
N ILE A 77 4.82 -7.58 -6.61
CA ILE A 77 5.04 -6.54 -5.60
C ILE A 77 4.21 -6.79 -4.34
N PHE A 78 4.71 -6.37 -3.19
CA PHE A 78 3.98 -6.35 -1.93
C PHE A 78 3.13 -5.09 -1.83
N THR A 79 1.89 -5.27 -1.37
CA THR A 79 0.89 -4.22 -1.26
C THR A 79 0.06 -4.37 0.01
N TRP A 80 -0.42 -3.24 0.53
CA TRP A 80 -1.47 -3.18 1.53
C TRP A 80 -2.74 -2.64 0.88
N LEU A 81 -3.79 -3.47 0.85
CA LEU A 81 -5.08 -3.12 0.29
C LEU A 81 -6.00 -2.63 1.38
N LEU A 82 -6.72 -1.56 1.09
CA LEU A 82 -7.74 -0.97 1.94
C LEU A 82 -9.07 -1.09 1.23
N TYR A 83 -10.03 -1.81 1.81
CA TYR A 83 -11.39 -1.93 1.29
C TYR A 83 -12.35 -1.09 2.14
N PHE A 84 -13.01 -0.12 1.52
CA PHE A 84 -13.90 0.83 2.20
C PHE A 84 -15.32 0.27 2.31
N GLN A 85 -15.86 0.20 3.52
CA GLN A 85 -17.22 -0.27 3.75
C GLN A 85 -17.88 0.48 4.91
N GLY A 86 -18.66 1.50 4.58
CA GLY A 86 -19.30 2.36 5.58
C GLY A 86 -18.26 3.20 6.33
N ASP A 87 -18.24 3.09 7.65
CA ASP A 87 -17.30 3.74 8.57
C ASP A 87 -16.06 2.87 8.87
N LYS A 88 -15.95 1.69 8.26
CA LYS A 88 -14.85 0.75 8.46
C LYS A 88 -14.01 0.58 7.21
N VAL A 89 -12.73 0.30 7.43
CA VAL A 89 -11.77 -0.06 6.39
C VAL A 89 -11.16 -1.42 6.73
N PHE A 90 -11.31 -2.38 5.81
CA PHE A 90 -10.72 -3.71 5.93
C PHE A 90 -9.39 -3.73 5.19
N ILE A 91 -8.34 -4.16 5.88
CA ILE A 91 -6.96 -4.04 5.40
C ILE A 91 -6.36 -5.43 5.23
N GLN A 92 -5.79 -5.70 4.07
CA GLN A 92 -5.15 -6.98 3.75
C GLN A 92 -3.74 -6.75 3.19
N ASN A 93 -2.78 -7.56 3.63
CA ASN A 93 -1.49 -7.66 2.97
C ASN A 93 -1.64 -8.61 1.77
N LYS A 94 -1.33 -8.15 0.55
CA LYS A 94 -1.37 -8.98 -0.65
C LYS A 94 -0.12 -8.82 -1.49
N ILE A 95 0.24 -9.92 -2.12
CA ILE A 95 1.19 -9.96 -3.23
C ILE A 95 0.40 -9.74 -4.51
N LEU A 96 0.82 -8.76 -5.31
CA LEU A 96 0.28 -8.54 -6.65
C LEU A 96 1.25 -9.14 -7.67
N PHE A 97 0.83 -10.21 -8.34
CA PHE A 97 1.59 -10.86 -9.41
C PHE A 97 1.44 -10.05 -10.72
N LEU A 98 2.55 -9.49 -11.20
CA LEU A 98 2.56 -8.54 -12.31
C LEU A 98 2.40 -9.21 -13.68
N ASP A 99 2.73 -10.50 -13.78
CA ASP A 99 2.48 -11.34 -14.96
C ASP A 99 0.98 -11.60 -15.19
N GLU A 100 0.15 -11.47 -14.16
CA GLU A 100 -1.32 -11.51 -14.25
C GLU A 100 -1.92 -10.11 -14.52
N CYS A 101 -1.11 -9.06 -14.54
CA CYS A 101 -1.52 -7.67 -14.69
C CYS A 101 -1.22 -7.13 -16.09
N ASP A 102 -2.03 -7.51 -17.08
CA ASP A 102 -1.87 -7.04 -18.46
C ASP A 102 -1.87 -5.51 -18.56
N GLY A 103 -0.76 -4.94 -19.04
CA GLY A 103 -0.60 -3.49 -19.17
C GLY A 103 -0.44 -2.77 -17.83
N PHE A 104 0.14 -3.42 -16.81
CA PHE A 104 0.40 -2.86 -15.49
C PHE A 104 1.04 -1.46 -15.56
N THR A 105 0.44 -0.52 -14.84
CA THR A 105 1.06 0.77 -14.54
C THR A 105 0.78 1.12 -13.08
N ALA A 106 1.80 1.54 -12.35
CA ALA A 106 1.66 1.90 -10.94
C ALA A 106 0.69 3.07 -10.69
N ILE A 107 0.46 3.89 -11.72
CA ILE A 107 -0.55 4.97 -11.76
C ILE A 107 -1.97 4.43 -11.65
N ARG A 108 -2.22 3.22 -12.17
CA ARG A 108 -3.51 2.53 -12.21
C ARG A 108 -3.54 1.33 -11.27
N ILE A 109 -2.73 1.33 -10.21
CA ILE A 109 -2.57 0.16 -9.33
C ILE A 109 -3.89 -0.37 -8.76
N ASN A 110 -4.86 0.52 -8.53
CA ASN A 110 -6.20 0.14 -8.06
C ASN A 110 -7.01 -0.68 -9.07
N ASP A 111 -6.70 -0.61 -10.36
CA ASP A 111 -7.41 -1.36 -11.41
C ASP A 111 -7.02 -2.85 -11.41
N PHE A 112 -5.91 -3.21 -10.78
CA PHE A 112 -5.34 -4.57 -10.77
C PHE A 112 -5.68 -5.34 -9.49
N VAL A 113 -6.72 -4.90 -8.77
CA VAL A 113 -7.10 -5.47 -7.48
C VAL A 113 -8.53 -5.97 -7.52
N GLU A 114 -8.69 -7.24 -7.15
CA GLU A 114 -9.98 -7.89 -7.03
C GLU A 114 -10.81 -7.37 -5.83
N PRO A 115 -12.15 -7.48 -5.90
CA PRO A 115 -13.03 -7.21 -4.76
C PRO A 115 -12.63 -7.98 -3.49
N ARG A 116 -13.01 -7.44 -2.33
CA ARG A 116 -12.69 -8.05 -1.03
C ARG A 116 -13.23 -9.48 -0.95
N SER A 117 -12.32 -10.42 -0.72
CA SER A 117 -12.63 -11.76 -0.23
C SER A 117 -12.01 -11.96 1.15
N ILE A 118 -12.62 -12.82 1.97
CA ILE A 118 -12.13 -13.19 3.30
C ILE A 118 -11.54 -14.61 3.34
N TYR A 119 -11.68 -15.37 2.24
CA TYR A 119 -11.08 -16.68 2.05
C TYR A 119 -10.38 -16.75 0.68
N THR A 120 -9.29 -17.51 0.60
CA THR A 120 -8.67 -17.90 -0.67
C THR A 120 -9.54 -18.93 -1.41
N GLU A 121 -9.18 -19.24 -2.65
CA GLU A 121 -9.85 -20.29 -3.45
C GLU A 121 -9.81 -21.67 -2.77
N ASP A 122 -8.75 -21.94 -2.00
CA ASP A 122 -8.58 -23.16 -1.21
C ASP A 122 -9.36 -23.13 0.13
N GLY A 123 -10.13 -22.07 0.40
CA GLY A 123 -10.90 -21.92 1.64
C GLY A 123 -10.05 -21.50 2.86
N ILE A 124 -8.83 -21.00 2.66
CA ILE A 124 -7.96 -20.52 3.73
C ILE A 124 -8.35 -19.09 4.09
N LYS A 125 -8.50 -18.79 5.39
CA LYS A 125 -8.84 -17.43 5.84
C LYS A 125 -7.70 -16.45 5.50
N ILE A 126 -8.05 -15.34 4.87
CA ILE A 126 -7.11 -14.26 4.54
C ILE A 126 -6.80 -13.44 5.80
N SER A 127 -5.52 -13.12 6.03
CA SER A 127 -5.10 -12.19 7.07
C SER A 127 -5.69 -10.81 6.80
N GLU A 128 -6.46 -10.31 7.75
CA GLU A 128 -7.20 -9.07 7.62
C GLU A 128 -7.26 -8.32 8.94
N TRP A 129 -7.07 -7.01 8.85
CA TRP A 129 -7.19 -6.06 9.95
C TRP A 129 -8.29 -5.06 9.66
N ILE A 130 -8.75 -4.37 10.69
CA ILE A 130 -9.84 -3.40 10.58
C ILE A 130 -9.39 -2.13 11.28
N THR A 131 -9.63 -0.98 10.65
CA THR A 131 -9.51 0.35 11.24
C THR A 131 -10.78 1.15 10.90
N ASP A 132 -10.98 2.28 11.57
CA ASP A 132 -12.01 3.24 11.22
C ASP A 132 -11.63 4.09 9.97
N LEU A 133 -12.64 4.61 9.28
CA LEU A 133 -12.45 5.45 8.09
C LEU A 133 -11.71 6.76 8.40
N ASP A 134 -11.95 7.35 9.57
CA ASP A 134 -11.34 8.64 9.94
C ASP A 134 -9.82 8.51 10.08
N SER A 135 -9.33 7.42 10.66
CA SER A 135 -7.89 7.07 10.71
C SER A 135 -7.24 7.06 9.31
N VAL A 136 -7.93 6.53 8.30
CA VAL A 136 -7.42 6.52 6.91
C VAL A 136 -7.48 7.90 6.28
N ILE A 137 -8.56 8.66 6.53
CA ILE A 137 -8.71 10.04 6.07
C ILE A 137 -7.60 10.93 6.65
N ASP A 138 -7.22 10.74 7.91
CA ASP A 138 -6.18 11.51 8.55
C ASP A 138 -4.80 11.22 7.96
N PHE A 139 -4.50 9.96 7.64
CA PHE A 139 -3.29 9.61 6.89
C PHE A 139 -3.28 10.25 5.48
N TYR A 140 -4.40 10.19 4.76
CA TYR A 140 -4.55 10.85 3.46
C TYR A 140 -4.31 12.37 3.56
N LYS A 141 -4.88 13.04 4.57
CA LYS A 141 -4.67 14.47 4.82
C LYS A 141 -3.19 14.78 5.12
N ALA A 142 -2.52 13.95 5.92
CA ALA A 142 -1.11 14.10 6.22
C ALA A 142 -0.23 14.00 4.95
N LEU A 143 -0.48 13.02 4.09
CA LEU A 143 0.18 12.90 2.78
C LEU A 143 -0.10 14.11 1.89
N ARG A 144 -1.34 14.59 1.88
CA ARG A 144 -1.74 15.76 1.07
C ARG A 144 -1.03 17.03 1.55
N GLN A 145 -0.97 17.24 2.87
CA GLN A 145 -0.26 18.37 3.45
C GLN A 145 1.24 18.31 3.14
N TRP A 146 1.87 17.13 3.30
CA TRP A 146 3.27 16.91 2.92
C TRP A 146 3.54 17.28 1.45
N LYS A 147 2.63 16.92 0.53
CA LYS A 147 2.76 17.28 -0.89
C LYS A 147 2.66 18.79 -1.14
N THR A 148 1.79 19.49 -0.42
CA THR A 148 1.58 20.95 -0.57
C THR A 148 2.69 21.79 0.09
N SER A 149 3.41 21.24 1.07
CA SER A 149 4.52 21.92 1.75
C SER A 149 5.87 21.81 1.03
N ARG A 150 5.90 21.26 -0.18
CA ARG A 150 7.07 21.24 -1.09
C ARG A 150 6.94 22.31 -2.15
#